data_AF-A0A564FVT6-F1
#
_entry.id   AF-A0A564FVT6-F1
#
_cell.length_a   1.000
_cell.length_b   1.000
_cell.length_c   1.000
_cell.angle_alpha   90.00
_cell.angle_beta   90.00
_cell.angle_gamma   90.00
#
_symmetry.space_group_name_H-M   'P 1'
#
loop_
_entity.id
_entity.type
_entity.pdbx_description
1 polymer ?
#
loop_
_entity_poly.entity_id
_entity_poly.type
_entity_poly.pdbx_seq_one_letter_code
_entity_poly.pdbx_strand_id
1 'polypeptide(L)'
;MRHLFRAALIAPGILLTAQTAFAAPACIEARRKVDEAVALRYQARQDARLGNHDRVCDTLDEVGDRYNDARDAFDDCGAGVVAIDLRSELRNLRIAKQVNRCD
;
A
#
# COMPACT_ATOMS: atom_id res chain seq x y z
N MET A 1 26.71 53.71 2.12
CA MET A 1 25.76 53.07 1.17
C MET A 1 26.31 51.73 0.64
N ARG A 2 26.47 50.70 1.49
CA ARG A 2 27.01 49.37 1.09
C ARG A 2 26.36 48.18 1.81
N HIS A 3 25.17 48.33 2.38
CA HIS A 3 24.52 47.27 3.16
C HIS A 3 23.13 46.84 2.66
N LEU A 4 22.58 47.48 1.61
CA LEU A 4 21.24 47.18 1.12
C LEU A 4 21.17 46.07 0.05
N PHE A 5 22.29 45.51 -0.39
CA PHE A 5 22.32 44.52 -1.48
C PHE A 5 22.43 43.05 -1.04
N ARG A 6 22.41 42.75 0.26
CA ARG A 6 22.58 41.36 0.75
C ARG A 6 21.28 40.61 1.07
N ALA A 7 20.11 41.22 0.92
CA ALA A 7 18.84 40.64 1.34
C ALA A 7 18.02 39.97 0.20
N ALA A 8 18.59 39.76 -0.99
CA ALA A 8 17.80 39.37 -2.18
C ALA A 8 17.99 37.91 -2.66
N LEU A 9 18.76 37.06 -1.96
CA LEU A 9 19.13 35.73 -2.48
C LEU A 9 18.72 34.53 -1.64
N ILE A 10 17.87 34.68 -0.62
CA ILE A 10 17.42 33.54 0.22
C ILE A 10 16.03 33.03 -0.20
N ALA A 11 15.33 33.71 -1.12
CA ALA A 11 13.92 33.40 -1.39
C ALA A 11 13.59 32.24 -2.36
N PRO A 12 14.43 31.75 -3.30
CA PRO A 12 13.96 30.70 -4.23
C PRO A 12 14.13 29.27 -3.70
N GLY A 13 14.90 29.06 -2.62
CA GLY A 13 15.21 27.71 -2.12
C GLY A 13 14.06 27.01 -1.37
N ILE A 14 13.12 27.77 -0.81
CA ILE A 14 12.09 27.23 0.09
C ILE A 14 10.87 26.69 -0.69
N LEU A 15 10.69 27.07 -1.96
CA LEU A 15 9.55 26.60 -2.77
C LEU A 15 9.77 25.20 -3.38
N LEU A 16 11.00 24.68 -3.38
CA LEU A 16 11.32 23.36 -3.97
C LEU A 16 11.06 22.19 -3.00
N THR A 17 10.92 22.43 -1.69
CA THR A 17 10.73 21.37 -0.69
C THR A 17 9.27 21.01 -0.44
N ALA A 18 8.30 21.77 -0.97
CA ALA A 18 6.88 21.46 -0.85
C ALA A 18 6.37 20.41 -1.87
N GLN A 19 7.22 20.00 -2.81
CA GLN A 19 6.83 19.11 -3.91
C GLN A 19 6.66 17.64 -3.48
N THR A 20 7.17 17.25 -2.30
CA THR A 20 7.14 15.85 -1.84
C THR A 20 5.82 15.44 -1.20
N ALA A 21 4.83 16.33 -1.09
CA ALA A 21 3.60 16.08 -0.34
C ALA A 21 2.36 15.81 -1.22
N PHE A 22 2.42 16.01 -2.53
CA PHE A 22 1.37 15.56 -3.45
C PHE A 22 1.66 14.13 -3.90
N ALA A 23 1.63 13.20 -2.95
CA ALA A 23 1.37 11.82 -3.31
C ALA A 23 0.06 11.81 -4.11
N ALA A 24 0.11 11.39 -5.37
CA ALA A 24 -1.07 11.33 -6.22
C ALA A 24 -2.17 10.56 -5.49
N PRO A 25 -3.46 10.93 -5.64
CA PRO A 25 -4.57 10.27 -4.94
C PRO A 25 -4.55 8.74 -5.05
N ALA A 26 -3.99 8.20 -6.14
CA ALA A 26 -3.72 6.78 -6.34
C ALA A 26 -2.78 6.17 -5.27
N CYS A 27 -1.76 6.87 -4.76
CA CYS A 27 -0.88 6.38 -3.69
C CYS A 27 -1.61 6.28 -2.35
N ILE A 28 -2.51 7.22 -2.05
CA ILE A 28 -3.33 7.18 -0.81
C ILE A 28 -4.29 6.00 -0.91
N GLU A 29 -4.94 5.85 -2.06
CA GLU A 29 -5.83 4.73 -2.35
C GLU A 29 -5.09 3.39 -2.25
N ALA A 30 -3.91 3.28 -2.87
CA ALA A 30 -3.06 2.10 -2.79
C ALA A 30 -2.74 1.73 -1.34
N ARG A 31 -2.38 2.72 -0.51
CA ARG A 31 -2.10 2.50 0.90
C ARG A 31 -3.34 2.01 1.66
N ARG A 32 -4.49 2.63 1.42
CA ARG A 32 -5.76 2.21 2.02
C ARG A 32 -6.07 0.75 1.70
N LYS A 33 -5.89 0.32 0.45
CA LYS A 33 -6.10 -1.06 0.01
C LYS A 33 -5.14 -2.04 0.70
N VAL A 34 -3.89 -1.65 0.94
CA VAL A 34 -2.96 -2.46 1.75
C VAL A 34 -3.45 -2.62 3.19
N ASP A 35 -3.89 -1.54 3.82
CA ASP A 35 -4.37 -1.56 5.20
C ASP A 35 -5.64 -2.43 5.34
N GLU A 36 -6.55 -2.37 4.36
CA GLU A 36 -7.71 -3.26 4.25
C GLU A 36 -7.31 -4.73 4.13
N ALA A 37 -6.35 -5.04 3.24
CA ALA A 37 -5.85 -6.40 3.09
C ALA A 37 -5.22 -6.93 4.40
N VAL A 38 -4.51 -6.09 5.15
CA VAL A 38 -3.93 -6.46 6.45
C VAL A 38 -5.03 -6.76 7.48
N ALA A 39 -6.09 -5.96 7.51
CA ALA A 39 -7.24 -6.19 8.38
C ALA A 39 -7.96 -7.51 8.04
N LEU A 40 -8.18 -7.78 6.75
CA LEU A 40 -8.77 -9.04 6.28
C LEU A 40 -7.88 -10.24 6.63
N ARG A 41 -6.55 -10.14 6.50
CA ARG A 41 -5.65 -11.23 6.96
C ARG A 41 -5.74 -11.47 8.46
N TYR A 42 -5.93 -10.43 9.25
CA TYR A 42 -6.19 -10.60 10.68
C TYR A 42 -7.51 -11.34 10.91
N GLN A 43 -8.57 -10.96 10.20
CA GLN A 43 -9.87 -11.62 10.27
C GLN A 43 -9.77 -13.10 9.86
N ALA A 44 -9.16 -13.43 8.73
CA ALA A 44 -8.96 -14.81 8.28
C ALA A 44 -8.23 -15.66 9.33
N ARG A 45 -7.25 -15.10 10.04
CA ARG A 45 -6.59 -15.80 11.16
C ARG A 45 -7.52 -16.05 12.34
N GLN A 46 -8.45 -15.15 12.64
CA GLN A 46 -9.45 -15.39 13.67
C GLN A 46 -10.47 -16.44 13.23
N ASP A 47 -10.93 -16.37 11.98
CA ASP A 47 -11.87 -17.35 11.42
C ASP A 47 -11.29 -18.76 11.39
N ALA A 48 -10.00 -18.88 11.07
CA ALA A 48 -9.30 -20.15 11.13
C ALA A 48 -9.25 -20.73 12.56
N ARG A 49 -9.08 -19.88 13.58
CA ARG A 49 -9.12 -20.30 15.00
C ARG A 49 -10.51 -20.75 15.44
N LEU A 50 -11.54 -20.20 14.82
CA LEU A 50 -12.94 -20.58 15.06
C LEU A 50 -13.36 -21.79 14.22
N GLY A 51 -12.49 -22.31 13.34
CA GLY A 51 -12.79 -23.44 12.47
C GLY A 51 -13.73 -23.11 11.30
N ASN A 52 -13.91 -21.82 10.97
CA ASN A 52 -14.80 -21.39 9.89
C ASN A 52 -14.04 -21.39 8.55
N HIS A 53 -13.84 -22.58 7.99
CA HIS A 53 -13.02 -22.80 6.79
C HIS A 53 -13.50 -22.01 5.56
N ASP A 54 -14.79 -22.08 5.23
CA ASP A 54 -15.36 -21.35 4.07
C ASP A 54 -15.07 -19.85 4.17
N ARG A 55 -15.33 -19.26 5.36
CA ARG A 55 -15.07 -17.83 5.60
C ARG A 55 -13.59 -17.47 5.53
N VAL A 56 -12.69 -18.38 5.93
CA VAL A 56 -11.25 -18.18 5.75
C VAL A 56 -10.92 -18.07 4.27
N CYS A 57 -11.43 -18.98 3.44
CA CYS A 57 -11.15 -18.99 2.02
C CYS A 57 -11.70 -17.74 1.32
N ASP A 58 -12.96 -17.38 1.57
CA ASP A 58 -13.55 -16.14 1.05
C ASP A 58 -12.74 -14.90 1.46
N THR A 59 -12.33 -14.82 2.73
CA THR A 59 -11.54 -13.70 3.23
C THR A 59 -10.15 -13.66 2.59
N LEU A 60 -9.51 -14.81 2.35
CA LEU A 60 -8.21 -14.88 1.68
C LEU A 60 -8.31 -14.56 0.19
N ASP A 61 -9.44 -14.83 -0.46
CA ASP A 61 -9.72 -14.36 -1.82
C ASP A 61 -9.81 -12.84 -1.85
N GLU A 62 -10.58 -12.24 -0.95
CA GLU A 62 -10.71 -10.78 -0.86
C GLU A 62 -9.36 -10.09 -0.57
N VAL A 63 -8.51 -10.68 0.28
CA VAL A 63 -7.13 -10.19 0.50
C VAL A 63 -6.36 -10.11 -0.81
N GLY A 64 -6.52 -11.11 -1.68
CA GLY A 64 -5.88 -11.15 -2.99
C GLY A 64 -6.33 -10.00 -3.88
N ASP A 65 -7.62 -9.75 -3.92
CA ASP A 65 -8.21 -8.65 -4.69
C ASP A 65 -7.70 -7.30 -4.18
N ARG A 66 -7.70 -7.07 -2.84
CA ARG A 66 -7.17 -5.83 -2.27
C ARG A 66 -5.69 -5.62 -2.56
N TYR A 67 -4.87 -6.67 -2.55
CA TYR A 67 -3.46 -6.55 -2.91
C TYR A 67 -3.24 -6.30 -4.40
N ASN A 68 -4.05 -6.87 -5.29
CA ASN A 68 -3.98 -6.57 -6.72
C ASN A 68 -4.40 -5.12 -6.99
N ASP A 69 -5.52 -4.67 -6.41
CA ASP A 69 -5.96 -3.27 -6.47
C ASP A 69 -4.87 -2.31 -5.98
N ALA A 70 -4.26 -2.62 -4.84
CA ALA A 70 -3.18 -1.80 -4.27
C ALA A 70 -1.96 -1.75 -5.19
N ARG A 71 -1.59 -2.89 -5.80
CA ARG A 71 -0.45 -2.98 -6.71
C ARG A 71 -0.67 -2.10 -7.92
N ASP A 72 -1.82 -2.23 -8.55
CA ASP A 72 -2.15 -1.47 -9.75
C ASP A 72 -2.21 0.04 -9.43
N ALA A 73 -2.76 0.43 -8.27
CA ALA A 73 -2.76 1.82 -7.81
C ALA A 73 -1.35 2.37 -7.46
N PHE A 74 -0.43 1.55 -6.94
CA PHE A 74 0.96 1.96 -6.73
C PHE A 74 1.72 2.12 -8.06
N ASP A 75 1.46 1.23 -9.03
CA ASP A 75 2.04 1.33 -10.37
C ASP A 75 1.55 2.63 -11.05
N ASP A 76 0.25 2.94 -10.98
CA ASP A 76 -0.35 4.17 -11.52
C ASP A 76 0.18 5.44 -10.85
N CYS A 77 0.49 5.40 -9.55
CA CYS A 77 1.03 6.53 -8.81
C CYS A 77 2.56 6.73 -9.02
N GLY A 78 3.22 5.85 -9.79
CA GLY A 78 4.67 5.91 -10.02
C GLY A 78 5.51 5.35 -8.86
N ALA A 79 4.90 4.60 -7.94
CA ALA A 79 5.54 3.96 -6.79
C ALA A 79 5.80 2.46 -7.03
N GLY A 80 6.16 2.07 -8.26
CA GLY A 80 6.27 0.66 -8.68
C GLY A 80 7.26 -0.20 -7.88
N VAL A 81 8.19 0.39 -7.12
CA VAL A 81 9.03 -0.37 -6.17
C VAL A 81 8.18 -0.99 -5.05
N VAL A 82 7.18 -0.27 -4.54
CA VAL A 82 6.23 -0.77 -3.53
C VAL A 82 5.36 -1.89 -4.12
N ALA A 83 5.03 -1.80 -5.41
CA ALA A 83 4.33 -2.87 -6.13
C ALA A 83 5.13 -4.19 -6.18
N ILE A 84 6.48 -4.14 -6.10
CA ILE A 84 7.33 -5.35 -6.01
C ILE A 84 7.12 -6.07 -4.67
N ASP A 85 7.03 -5.33 -3.56
CA ASP A 85 6.77 -5.91 -2.24
C ASP A 85 5.42 -6.63 -2.19
N LEU A 86 4.40 -6.06 -2.85
CA LEU A 86 3.08 -6.70 -2.97
C LEU A 86 3.11 -8.03 -3.75
N ARG A 87 4.05 -8.22 -4.70
CA ARG A 87 4.22 -9.53 -5.35
C ARG A 87 4.69 -10.60 -4.37
N SER A 88 5.51 -10.22 -3.40
CA SER A 88 5.93 -11.12 -2.33
C SER A 88 4.78 -11.42 -1.38
N GLU A 89 3.93 -10.44 -1.06
CA GLU A 89 2.71 -10.68 -0.28
C GLU A 89 1.69 -11.59 -0.99
N LEU A 90 1.51 -11.43 -2.30
CA LEU A 90 0.67 -12.33 -3.10
C LEU A 90 1.23 -13.77 -3.13
N ARG A 91 2.54 -13.95 -3.11
CA ARG A 91 3.16 -15.28 -2.93
C ARG A 91 2.85 -15.86 -1.55
N ASN A 92 3.00 -15.05 -0.49
CA ASN A 92 2.65 -15.46 0.87
C ASN A 92 1.16 -15.81 0.99
N LEU A 93 0.29 -15.10 0.27
CA LEU A 93 -1.14 -15.38 0.22
C LEU A 93 -1.43 -16.75 -0.41
N ARG A 94 -0.75 -17.11 -1.51
CA ARG A 94 -0.88 -18.44 -2.13
C ARG A 94 -0.52 -19.56 -1.16
N ILE A 95 0.58 -19.38 -0.41
CA ILE A 95 0.98 -20.33 0.63
C ILE A 95 -0.12 -20.41 1.71
N ALA A 96 -0.69 -19.29 2.14
CA ALA A 96 -1.78 -19.27 3.11
C ALA A 96 -3.04 -20.00 2.61
N LYS A 97 -3.44 -19.79 1.34
CA LYS A 97 -4.56 -20.51 0.71
C LYS A 97 -4.29 -22.01 0.65
N GLN A 98 -3.07 -22.40 0.27
CA GLN A 98 -2.67 -23.82 0.25
C GLN A 98 -2.71 -24.47 1.64
N VAL A 99 -2.21 -23.78 2.68
CA VAL A 99 -2.25 -24.26 4.07
C VAL A 99 -3.69 -24.47 4.53
N ASN A 100 -4.59 -23.58 4.12
CA ASN A 100 -6.01 -23.67 4.44
C ASN A 100 -6.82 -24.51 3.45
N ARG A 101 -6.22 -25.10 2.40
CA ARG A 101 -6.93 -25.88 1.36
C ARG A 101 -8.09 -25.11 0.71
N CYS A 102 -7.82 -23.86 0.34
CA CYS A 102 -8.76 -22.98 -0.36
C CYS A 102 -8.59 -23.08 -1.88
N ASP A 103 -8.52 -24.32 -2.39
CA ASP A 103 -8.14 -24.65 -3.76
C ASP A 103 -8.96 -23.92 -4.84
#